data_AF-A0A834MA65-F1
#
_entry.id   AF-A0A834MA65-F1
#
_cell.length_a   1.000
_cell.length_b   1.000
_cell.length_c   1.000
_cell.angle_alpha   90.00
_cell.angle_beta   90.00
_cell.angle_gamma   90.00
#
_symmetry.space_group_name_H-M   'P 1'
#
loop_
_entity.id
_entity.type
_entity.pdbx_description
1 polymer ?
#
loop_
_entity_poly.entity_id
_entity_poly.type
_entity_poly.pdbx_seq_one_letter_code
_entity_poly.pdbx_strand_id
1 'polypeptide(L)'
;MKTNLFSSLLLVFLIFGSFCVNSELYQPTWESLDTRPLPEWFDKAKIGIFIHWGVFSVPSMGTEWVWTFWNDGDEVTKYIQDNFPPGFSYQEFAKDFTAEFFNAAEWAQLFARSGAKYVVLTSKHHEGFTMWPSSYSYSWNAKDIGPHRDIV
;
A
#
# COMPACT_ATOMS: atom_id res chain seq x y z
N MET A 1 58.89 -19.48 39.52
CA MET A 1 57.74 -20.27 39.06
C MET A 1 56.75 -19.30 38.43
N LYS A 2 56.79 -19.14 37.10
CA LYS A 2 55.99 -18.16 36.35
C LYS A 2 54.63 -18.80 36.07
N THR A 3 53.62 -18.47 36.85
CA THR A 3 52.24 -18.91 36.60
C THR A 3 51.50 -17.84 35.78
N ASN A 4 50.95 -18.30 34.66
CA ASN A 4 50.36 -17.52 33.57
C ASN A 4 49.03 -16.88 33.97
N LEU A 5 49.08 -15.68 34.58
CA LEU A 5 47.87 -14.89 34.85
C LEU A 5 47.16 -14.43 33.56
N PHE A 6 47.88 -14.37 32.42
CA PHE A 6 47.33 -14.00 31.13
C PHE A 6 46.45 -15.08 30.47
N SER A 7 46.59 -16.35 30.87
CA SER A 7 45.84 -17.44 30.22
C SER A 7 44.42 -17.61 30.76
N SER A 8 44.15 -17.16 31.99
CA SER A 8 42.81 -17.24 32.61
C SER A 8 41.90 -16.08 32.22
N LEU A 9 42.44 -14.91 31.86
CA LEU A 9 41.61 -13.77 31.43
C LEU A 9 41.08 -13.93 29.99
N LEU A 10 41.81 -14.63 29.12
CA LEU A 10 41.40 -14.88 27.74
C LEU A 10 40.22 -15.85 27.63
N LEU A 11 40.11 -16.79 28.59
CA LEU A 11 39.04 -17.80 28.59
C LEU A 11 37.68 -17.22 29.03
N VAL A 12 37.68 -16.19 29.89
CA VAL A 12 36.46 -15.53 30.35
C VAL A 12 35.86 -14.62 29.26
N PHE A 13 36.70 -14.02 28.40
CA PHE A 13 36.24 -13.24 27.25
C PHE A 13 35.66 -14.09 26.10
N LEU A 14 36.02 -15.37 26.00
CA LEU A 14 35.50 -16.29 24.98
C LEU A 14 34.10 -16.85 25.29
N ILE A 15 33.64 -16.76 26.54
CA ILE A 15 32.29 -17.23 26.94
C ILE A 15 31.21 -16.15 26.65
N PHE A 16 31.62 -14.90 26.39
CA PHE A 16 30.74 -13.86 25.81
C PHE A 16 30.65 -13.92 24.28
N GLY A 17 31.01 -15.07 23.69
CA GLY A 17 30.80 -15.34 22.27
C GLY A 17 29.31 -15.39 21.93
N SER A 18 28.81 -14.27 21.41
CA SER A 18 27.73 -14.20 20.42
C SER A 18 26.54 -15.14 20.62
N PHE A 19 25.72 -14.90 21.64
CA PHE A 19 24.29 -15.13 21.47
C PHE A 19 23.71 -13.94 20.71
N CYS A 20 23.89 -13.92 19.39
CA CYS A 20 22.91 -13.25 18.53
C CYS A 20 21.62 -14.06 18.66
N VAL A 21 20.77 -13.72 19.62
CA VAL A 21 19.38 -14.15 19.61
C VAL A 21 18.79 -13.55 18.35
N ASN A 22 18.66 -14.36 17.30
CA ASN A 22 17.91 -13.99 16.12
C ASN A 22 16.42 -14.02 16.51
N SER A 23 15.98 -12.97 17.19
CA SER A 23 14.61 -12.81 17.68
C SER A 23 13.72 -12.35 16.53
N GLU A 24 13.57 -13.17 15.49
CA GLU A 24 12.37 -13.04 14.68
C GLU A 24 11.21 -13.59 15.52
N LEU A 25 10.36 -12.67 16.01
CA LEU A 25 9.15 -12.98 16.78
C LEU A 25 8.26 -14.01 16.07
N TYR A 26 8.35 -14.09 14.73
CA TYR A 26 7.66 -15.05 13.88
C TYR A 26 8.62 -15.62 12.82
N GLN A 27 8.45 -16.89 12.46
CA GLN A 27 9.11 -17.53 11.33
C GLN A 27 8.21 -17.49 10.08
N PRO A 28 8.74 -17.57 8.85
CA PRO A 28 7.95 -17.57 7.62
C PRO A 28 7.28 -18.94 7.35
N THR A 29 6.66 -19.53 8.37
CA THR A 29 5.86 -20.75 8.28
C THR A 29 4.46 -20.49 8.84
N TRP A 30 3.47 -21.24 8.37
CA TRP A 30 2.09 -21.08 8.82
C TRP A 30 1.96 -21.33 10.32
N GLU A 31 2.64 -22.35 10.83
CA GLU A 31 2.60 -22.72 12.24
C GLU A 31 3.08 -21.58 13.15
N SER A 32 4.05 -20.77 12.68
CA SER A 32 4.51 -19.62 13.44
C SER A 32 3.60 -18.41 13.26
N LEU A 33 3.20 -18.07 12.02
CA LEU A 33 2.35 -16.90 11.74
C LEU A 33 0.96 -17.01 12.38
N ASP A 34 0.39 -18.21 12.47
CA ASP A 34 -0.92 -18.46 13.09
C ASP A 34 -0.90 -18.27 14.62
N THR A 35 0.28 -18.20 15.25
CA THR A 35 0.40 -17.82 16.67
C THR A 35 0.17 -16.34 16.92
N ARG A 36 0.13 -15.51 15.87
CA ARG A 36 -0.04 -14.05 16.00
C ARG A 36 -1.45 -13.72 16.49
N PRO A 37 -1.62 -13.10 17.67
CA PRO A 37 -2.94 -12.73 18.15
C PRO A 37 -3.54 -11.61 17.30
N LEU A 38 -4.87 -11.52 17.28
CA LEU A 38 -5.56 -10.34 16.77
C LEU A 38 -5.15 -9.11 17.60
N PRO A 39 -4.64 -8.02 17.00
CA PRO A 39 -4.30 -6.82 17.75
C PRO A 39 -5.53 -6.24 18.45
N GLU A 40 -5.42 -5.97 19.75
CA GLU A 40 -6.55 -5.53 20.59
C GLU A 40 -7.20 -4.23 20.07
N TRP A 41 -6.41 -3.32 19.50
CA TRP A 41 -6.93 -2.08 18.92
C TRP A 41 -7.89 -2.34 17.76
N PHE A 42 -7.62 -3.36 16.92
CA PHE A 42 -8.44 -3.67 15.75
C PHE A 42 -9.75 -4.31 16.19
N ASP A 43 -9.69 -5.20 17.19
CA ASP A 43 -10.91 -5.70 17.80
C ASP A 43 -11.74 -4.54 18.38
N LYS A 44 -11.14 -3.61 19.12
CA LYS A 44 -11.86 -2.45 19.69
C LYS A 44 -12.35 -1.43 18.66
N ALA A 45 -11.76 -1.39 17.46
CA ALA A 45 -12.03 -0.39 16.45
C ALA A 45 -13.46 -0.46 15.89
N LYS A 46 -13.96 -1.68 15.64
CA LYS A 46 -15.30 -2.03 15.14
C LYS A 46 -15.71 -1.47 13.77
N ILE A 47 -15.40 -0.21 13.45
CA ILE A 47 -15.75 0.48 12.21
C ILE A 47 -14.50 1.12 11.58
N GLY A 48 -14.32 0.90 10.28
CA GLY A 48 -13.35 1.61 9.46
C GLY A 48 -13.92 1.99 8.10
N ILE A 49 -13.18 2.81 7.36
CA ILE A 49 -13.54 3.27 6.02
C ILE A 49 -12.54 2.73 5.02
N PHE A 50 -13.03 2.15 3.93
CA PHE A 50 -12.19 1.74 2.79
C PHE A 50 -12.50 2.63 1.59
N ILE A 51 -11.46 3.16 0.96
CA ILE A 51 -11.54 4.09 -0.16
C ILE A 51 -10.95 3.41 -1.40
N HIS A 52 -11.78 3.23 -2.42
CA HIS A 52 -11.34 2.91 -3.78
C HIS A 52 -11.21 4.20 -4.55
N TRP A 53 -9.98 4.62 -4.79
CA TRP A 53 -9.69 5.85 -5.53
C TRP A 53 -8.36 5.71 -6.27
N GLY A 54 -8.37 6.08 -7.55
CA GLY A 54 -7.23 5.93 -8.46
C GLY A 54 -7.60 6.35 -9.88
N VAL A 55 -6.80 5.94 -10.87
CA VAL A 55 -6.99 6.32 -12.28
C VAL A 55 -8.38 5.92 -12.81
N PHE A 56 -8.94 4.79 -12.35
CA PHE A 56 -10.28 4.33 -12.72
C PHE A 56 -11.38 5.33 -12.32
N SER A 57 -11.13 6.23 -11.37
CA SER A 57 -12.08 7.26 -10.96
C SER A 57 -12.22 8.40 -11.98
N VAL A 58 -11.22 8.61 -12.85
CA VAL A 58 -11.23 9.69 -13.85
C VAL A 58 -12.41 9.63 -14.81
N PRO A 59 -12.67 8.51 -15.52
CA PRO A 59 -13.84 8.41 -16.41
C PRO A 59 -15.18 8.49 -15.67
N SER A 60 -15.20 8.25 -14.35
CA SER A 60 -16.43 8.27 -13.53
C SER A 60 -17.57 7.42 -14.12
N MET A 61 -17.22 6.28 -14.72
CA MET A 61 -18.15 5.40 -15.43
C MET A 61 -18.06 3.97 -14.89
N GLY A 62 -19.22 3.35 -14.65
CA GLY A 62 -19.31 1.98 -14.15
C GLY A 62 -18.75 1.82 -12.74
N THR A 63 -17.64 1.10 -12.62
CA THR A 63 -16.99 0.74 -11.35
C THR A 63 -15.47 0.87 -11.46
N GLU A 64 -14.73 0.53 -10.41
CA GLU A 64 -13.28 0.42 -10.42
C GLU A 64 -12.74 -0.61 -11.46
N TRP A 65 -13.61 -1.45 -12.02
CA TRP A 65 -13.33 -2.38 -13.11
C TRP A 65 -13.53 -1.80 -14.51
N VAL A 66 -13.68 -0.48 -14.65
CA VAL A 66 -13.93 0.21 -15.93
C VAL A 66 -12.97 -0.24 -17.04
N TRP A 67 -11.70 -0.50 -16.74
CA TRP A 67 -10.75 -0.96 -17.76
C TRP A 67 -11.09 -2.36 -18.28
N THR A 68 -11.50 -3.28 -17.40
CA THR A 68 -11.91 -4.63 -17.79
C THR A 68 -13.17 -4.58 -18.64
N PHE A 69 -14.22 -3.88 -18.18
CA PHE A 69 -15.48 -3.81 -18.91
C PHE A 69 -15.37 -3.08 -20.26
N TRP A 70 -14.45 -2.11 -20.37
CA TRP A 70 -14.13 -1.51 -21.65
C TRP A 70 -13.59 -2.54 -22.65
N ASN A 71 -12.79 -3.50 -22.21
CA ASN A 71 -12.26 -4.54 -23.09
C ASN A 71 -13.28 -5.63 -23.43
N ASP A 72 -14.32 -5.81 -22.60
CA ASP A 72 -15.34 -6.87 -22.78
C ASP A 72 -16.47 -6.47 -23.76
N GLY A 73 -16.53 -5.20 -24.19
CA GLY A 73 -17.50 -4.72 -25.17
C GLY A 73 -18.83 -4.23 -24.58
N ASP A 74 -18.85 -3.93 -23.28
CA ASP A 74 -20.04 -3.53 -22.53
C ASP A 74 -20.43 -2.04 -22.76
N GLU A 75 -21.41 -1.54 -21.99
CA GLU A 75 -21.82 -0.12 -21.97
C GLU A 75 -20.63 0.84 -21.79
N VAL A 76 -19.62 0.42 -21.03
CA VAL A 76 -18.37 1.17 -20.86
C VAL A 76 -17.67 1.40 -22.20
N THR A 77 -17.59 0.38 -23.07
CA THR A 77 -16.96 0.51 -24.38
C THR A 77 -17.64 1.57 -25.23
N LYS A 78 -18.98 1.57 -25.25
CA LYS A 78 -19.76 2.59 -25.95
C LYS A 78 -19.52 3.98 -25.36
N TYR A 79 -19.55 4.11 -24.04
CA TYR A 79 -19.27 5.38 -23.36
C TYR A 79 -17.88 5.92 -23.76
N ILE A 80 -16.86 5.07 -23.76
CA ILE A 80 -15.51 5.51 -24.12
C ILE A 80 -15.43 5.94 -25.59
N GLN A 81 -16.05 5.19 -26.51
CA GLN A 81 -16.10 5.54 -27.94
C GLN A 81 -16.81 6.87 -28.22
N ASP A 82 -17.87 7.17 -27.46
CA ASP A 82 -18.67 8.38 -27.65
C ASP A 82 -18.01 9.64 -27.05
N ASN A 83 -17.14 9.48 -26.03
CA ASN A 83 -16.60 10.60 -25.24
C ASN A 83 -15.10 10.84 -25.42
N PHE A 84 -14.35 9.88 -25.96
CA PHE A 84 -12.88 9.97 -26.11
C PHE A 84 -12.43 9.75 -27.56
N PRO A 85 -11.29 10.32 -27.98
CA PRO A 85 -10.80 10.18 -29.34
C PRO A 85 -10.57 8.71 -29.76
N PRO A 86 -10.70 8.38 -31.07
CA PRO A 86 -10.31 7.07 -31.56
C PRO A 86 -8.86 6.73 -31.20
N GLY A 87 -8.64 5.52 -30.68
CA GLY A 87 -7.33 5.06 -30.24
C GLY A 87 -6.95 5.45 -28.81
N PHE A 88 -7.83 6.13 -28.06
CA PHE A 88 -7.61 6.41 -26.64
C PHE A 88 -7.43 5.10 -25.85
N SER A 89 -6.49 5.10 -24.91
CA SER A 89 -6.13 3.98 -24.06
C SER A 89 -6.36 4.29 -22.58
N TYR A 90 -6.54 3.27 -21.75
CA TYR A 90 -6.76 3.45 -20.32
C TYR A 90 -5.62 4.20 -19.63
N GLN A 91 -4.38 4.00 -20.07
CA GLN A 91 -3.21 4.65 -19.50
C GLN A 91 -3.25 6.17 -19.66
N GLU A 92 -3.93 6.67 -20.69
CA GLU A 92 -4.05 8.11 -20.91
C GLU A 92 -4.88 8.80 -19.84
N PHE A 93 -5.74 8.09 -19.09
CA PHE A 93 -6.45 8.66 -17.94
C PHE A 93 -5.51 9.06 -16.80
N ALA A 94 -4.31 8.49 -16.70
CA ALA A 94 -3.43 8.74 -15.56
C ALA A 94 -2.97 10.20 -15.48
N LYS A 95 -2.81 10.90 -16.62
CA LYS A 95 -2.47 12.33 -16.63
C LYS A 95 -3.61 13.21 -16.09
N ASP A 96 -4.84 12.75 -16.24
CA ASP A 96 -6.06 13.47 -15.86
C ASP A 96 -6.47 13.14 -14.41
N PHE A 97 -5.87 12.11 -13.80
CA PHE A 97 -5.94 11.87 -12.37
C PHE A 97 -5.06 12.86 -11.61
N THR A 98 -5.47 14.13 -11.54
CA THR A 98 -4.63 15.21 -10.96
C THR A 98 -4.74 15.33 -9.45
N ALA A 99 -5.82 14.81 -8.85
CA ALA A 99 -6.15 15.00 -7.45
C ALA A 99 -6.17 16.49 -7.03
N GLU A 100 -6.57 17.39 -7.93
CA GLU A 100 -6.46 18.85 -7.76
C GLU A 100 -7.06 19.38 -6.43
N PHE A 101 -8.22 18.84 -6.03
CA PHE A 101 -8.92 19.24 -4.80
C PHE A 101 -8.67 18.30 -3.61
N PHE A 102 -7.69 17.39 -3.71
CA PHE A 102 -7.42 16.44 -2.66
C PHE A 102 -6.75 17.09 -1.44
N ASN A 103 -7.44 17.04 -0.30
CA ASN A 103 -6.92 17.46 0.99
C ASN A 103 -7.01 16.31 2.01
N ALA A 104 -5.87 15.66 2.26
CA ALA A 104 -5.76 14.56 3.21
C ALA A 104 -6.20 14.94 4.64
N ALA A 105 -5.97 16.19 5.06
CA ALA A 105 -6.37 16.65 6.39
C ALA A 105 -7.90 16.77 6.50
N GLU A 106 -8.57 17.28 5.48
CA GLU A 106 -10.04 17.35 5.44
C GLU A 106 -10.67 15.97 5.45
N TRP A 107 -10.11 15.03 4.68
CA TRP A 107 -10.53 13.63 4.68
C TRP A 107 -10.34 12.99 6.05
N ALA A 108 -9.16 13.10 6.66
CA ALA A 108 -8.89 12.56 7.99
C ALA A 108 -9.84 13.13 9.05
N GLN A 109 -10.11 14.45 9.01
CA GLN A 109 -11.08 15.07 9.91
C GLN A 109 -12.50 14.56 9.67
N LEU A 110 -12.92 14.39 8.42
CA LEU A 110 -14.23 13.84 8.09
C LEU A 110 -14.39 12.41 8.60
N PHE A 111 -13.39 11.56 8.39
CA PHE A 111 -13.40 10.17 8.84
C PHE A 111 -13.38 10.06 10.37
N ALA A 112 -12.62 10.94 11.05
CA ALA A 112 -12.67 11.00 12.51
C ALA A 112 -14.07 11.40 13.02
N ARG A 113 -14.73 12.37 12.37
CA ARG A 113 -16.09 12.81 12.72
C ARG A 113 -17.16 11.75 12.46
N SER A 114 -16.96 10.83 11.50
CA SER A 114 -17.90 9.72 11.27
C SER A 114 -17.82 8.65 12.36
N GLY A 115 -16.80 8.70 13.24
CA GLY A 115 -16.57 7.71 14.29
C GLY A 115 -15.70 6.52 13.87
N ALA A 116 -15.26 6.47 12.60
CA ALA A 116 -14.34 5.44 12.11
C ALA A 116 -13.04 5.44 12.91
N LYS A 117 -12.48 4.25 13.13
CA LYS A 117 -11.27 4.02 13.94
C LYS A 117 -10.06 3.60 13.12
N TYR A 118 -10.26 3.27 11.85
CA TYR A 118 -9.20 3.06 10.88
C TYR A 118 -9.69 3.43 9.47
N VAL A 119 -8.74 3.74 8.60
CA VAL A 119 -8.98 4.05 7.19
C VAL A 119 -8.01 3.23 6.36
N VAL A 120 -8.51 2.65 5.27
CA VAL A 120 -7.71 1.95 4.27
C VAL A 120 -7.93 2.68 2.96
N LEU A 121 -6.84 3.00 2.27
CA LEU A 121 -6.86 3.50 0.89
C LEU A 121 -6.31 2.39 0.00
N THR A 122 -6.91 2.20 -1.18
CA THR A 122 -6.31 1.36 -2.22
C THR A 122 -4.95 1.93 -2.61
N SER A 123 -3.88 1.36 -2.07
CA SER A 123 -2.52 1.77 -2.45
C SER A 123 -2.22 1.39 -3.90
N LYS A 124 -2.72 0.23 -4.34
CA LYS A 124 -2.69 -0.26 -5.72
C LYS A 124 -3.90 -1.14 -5.94
N HIS A 125 -4.67 -0.87 -6.99
CA HIS A 125 -5.80 -1.71 -7.38
C HIS A 125 -5.44 -2.60 -8.59
N HIS A 126 -6.40 -3.26 -9.24
CA HIS A 126 -6.17 -4.28 -10.27
C HIS A 126 -5.52 -3.74 -11.54
N GLU A 127 -5.69 -2.45 -11.86
CA GLU A 127 -5.02 -1.76 -12.97
C GLU A 127 -3.53 -1.50 -12.73
N GLY A 128 -3.03 -1.82 -11.52
CA GLY A 128 -1.61 -1.79 -11.20
C GLY A 128 -1.02 -0.40 -10.96
N PHE A 129 -1.81 0.67 -10.99
CA PHE A 129 -1.36 2.02 -10.69
C PHE A 129 -1.08 2.16 -9.19
N THR A 130 0.13 2.58 -8.84
CA THR A 130 0.51 2.74 -7.43
C THR A 130 0.29 4.18 -6.96
N MET A 131 -0.36 4.35 -5.81
CA MET A 131 -0.65 5.65 -5.19
C MET A 131 0.54 6.24 -4.43
N TRP A 132 1.72 5.61 -4.56
CA TRP A 132 3.00 5.97 -3.93
C TRP A 132 4.16 5.80 -4.94
N PRO A 133 5.36 6.39 -4.72
CA PRO A 133 6.49 6.30 -5.66
C PRO A 133 7.19 4.93 -5.61
N SER A 134 6.52 3.89 -6.14
CA SER A 134 7.06 2.52 -6.19
C SER A 134 8.23 2.40 -7.16
N SER A 135 9.36 1.86 -6.69
CA SER A 135 10.50 1.50 -7.55
C SER A 135 10.23 0.31 -8.49
N TYR A 136 9.11 -0.39 -8.31
CA TYR A 136 8.72 -1.56 -9.10
C TYR A 136 7.62 -1.26 -10.14
N SER A 137 7.01 -0.07 -10.08
CA SER A 137 5.96 0.38 -11.00
C SER A 137 6.40 1.71 -11.64
N TYR A 138 7.52 1.65 -12.35
CA TYR A 138 8.16 2.81 -12.97
C TYR A 138 7.20 3.55 -13.92
N SER A 139 7.07 4.87 -13.76
CA SER A 139 6.18 5.72 -14.58
C SER A 139 4.67 5.38 -14.52
N TRP A 140 4.25 4.43 -13.67
CA TRP A 140 2.84 4.07 -13.46
C TRP A 140 2.47 4.22 -11.99
N ASN A 141 2.66 5.45 -11.50
CA ASN A 141 2.40 5.82 -10.11
C ASN A 141 2.06 7.31 -9.94
N ALA A 142 1.43 7.65 -8.82
CA ALA A 142 0.93 9.00 -8.53
C ALA A 142 2.02 10.07 -8.40
N LYS A 143 3.29 9.67 -8.18
CA LYS A 143 4.41 10.62 -8.13
C LYS A 143 4.92 10.99 -9.52
N ASP A 144 4.97 10.02 -10.42
CA ASP A 144 5.52 10.20 -11.77
C ASP A 144 4.52 10.81 -12.75
N ILE A 145 3.21 10.52 -12.60
CA ILE A 145 2.14 11.01 -13.50
C ILE A 145 0.87 11.35 -12.70
N GLY A 146 0.13 12.36 -13.17
CA GLY A 146 -1.13 12.80 -12.57
C GLY A 146 -0.89 13.71 -11.36
N PRO A 147 -1.05 13.25 -10.10
CA PRO A 147 -0.98 14.14 -8.92
C PRO A 147 0.41 14.71 -8.62
N HIS A 148 1.47 14.09 -9.15
CA HIS A 148 2.88 14.37 -8.83
C HIS A 148 3.19 14.36 -7.33
N ARG A 149 2.46 13.52 -6.59
CA ARG A 149 2.43 13.46 -5.13
C ARG A 149 2.35 12.02 -4.65
N ASP A 150 2.99 11.76 -3.51
CA ASP A 150 2.74 10.54 -2.74
C ASP A 150 1.40 10.71 -1.99
N ILE A 151 0.41 9.90 -2.36
CA ILE A 151 -0.96 9.98 -1.81
C ILE A 151 -1.10 9.09 -0.57
N VAL A 152 -0.35 7.99 -0.51
CA VAL A 152 -0.28 7.06 0.64
C VAL A 152 0.59 7.65 1.74
#